data_AF-L1J8K0-F1
#
_entry.id   AF-L1J8K0-F1
#
_cell.length_a   1.000
_cell.length_b   1.000
_cell.length_c   1.000
_cell.angle_alpha   90.00
_cell.angle_beta   90.00
_cell.angle_gamma   90.00
#
_symmetry.space_group_name_H-M   'P 1'
#
loop_
_entity.id
_entity.type
_entity.pdbx_description
1 polymer ?
#
loop_
_entity_poly.entity_id
_entity_poly.type
_entity_poly.pdbx_seq_one_letter_code
_entity_poly.pdbx_strand_id
1 'polypeptide(L)'
;MWTGIGVELKTTDLSPRVIFLSRYVDALLTQPVILTTLCLINKADNSILVSLVGNDILMVLAAFIGSLNVAPLKYMWWFASFIFLVLVVVQLVQKLEGANDVYKILTYITIASSCIYSIVWLLGSEGTAALGLTQEVGLITLTDLVSKLGFGLYFLFNYDAAMGEDDTDAQNQQSQQYV
;
A
#
# COMPACT_ATOMS: atom_id res chain seq x y z
N MET A 1 -6.53 -12.86 13.05
CA MET A 1 -5.56 -12.51 14.11
C MET A 1 -6.14 -12.56 15.51
N TRP A 2 -7.21 -11.81 15.83
CA TRP A 2 -7.75 -11.75 17.20
C TRP A 2 -8.14 -13.12 17.78
N THR A 3 -8.65 -14.03 16.93
CA THR A 3 -8.99 -15.42 17.30
C THR A 3 -7.78 -16.38 17.32
N GLY A 4 -6.57 -15.90 17.07
CA GLY A 4 -5.36 -16.73 16.91
C GLY A 4 -5.20 -17.39 15.53
N ILE A 5 -6.24 -17.38 14.67
CA ILE A 5 -6.13 -17.89 13.30
C ILE A 5 -5.23 -16.98 12.47
N GLY A 6 -4.30 -17.60 11.74
CA GLY A 6 -3.31 -16.92 10.89
C GLY A 6 -2.17 -16.28 11.67
N VAL A 7 -1.86 -16.81 12.86
CA VAL A 7 -0.72 -16.44 13.70
C VAL A 7 0.18 -17.67 13.84
N GLU A 8 1.45 -17.54 13.49
CA GLU A 8 2.43 -18.63 13.61
C GLU A 8 3.52 -18.23 14.62
N LEU A 9 3.79 -19.11 15.58
CA LEU A 9 4.88 -18.95 16.54
C LEU A 9 6.09 -19.70 16.02
N LYS A 10 7.13 -18.96 15.66
CA LYS A 10 8.35 -19.55 15.14
C LYS A 10 9.40 -19.63 16.24
N THR A 11 9.68 -20.85 16.69
CA THR A 11 10.65 -21.16 17.75
C THR A 11 12.00 -21.65 17.23
N THR A 12 12.15 -21.76 15.90
CA THR A 12 13.38 -22.22 15.24
C THR A 12 14.48 -21.16 15.17
N ASP A 13 14.15 -19.91 15.48
CA ASP A 13 15.11 -18.80 15.55
C ASP A 13 15.69 -18.68 16.97
N LEU A 14 16.86 -18.05 17.10
CA LEU A 14 17.51 -17.76 18.38
C LEU A 14 16.63 -16.94 19.34
N SER A 15 15.65 -16.20 18.81
CA SER A 15 14.60 -15.50 19.56
C SER A 15 13.25 -15.95 19.01
N PRO A 16 12.32 -16.45 19.86
CA PRO A 16 10.97 -16.80 19.44
C PRO A 16 10.27 -15.58 18.86
N ARG A 17 9.64 -15.73 17.68
CA ARG A 17 8.90 -14.63 17.04
C ARG A 17 7.49 -15.04 16.65
N VAL A 18 6.62 -14.04 16.57
CA VAL A 18 5.22 -14.18 16.18
C VAL A 18 5.06 -13.64 14.76
N ILE A 19 4.51 -14.44 13.86
CA ILE A 19 4.28 -14.04 12.47
C ILE A 19 2.79 -13.99 12.22
N PHE A 20 2.30 -12.88 11.68
CA PHE A 20 0.89 -12.70 11.34
C PHE A 20 0.66 -12.95 9.85
N LEU A 21 0.53 -14.22 9.45
CA LEU A 21 0.33 -14.62 8.05
C LEU A 21 -0.89 -13.93 7.40
N SER A 22 -1.91 -13.66 8.20
CA SER A 22 -3.12 -12.97 7.74
C SER A 22 -2.88 -11.53 7.25
N ARG A 23 -1.77 -10.87 7.64
CA ARG A 23 -1.39 -9.54 7.12
C ARG A 23 -1.03 -9.60 5.65
N TYR A 24 -0.31 -10.64 5.24
CA TYR A 24 0.12 -10.80 3.86
C TYR A 24 -1.04 -11.16 2.95
N VAL A 25 -2.00 -11.96 3.44
CA VAL A 25 -3.24 -12.26 2.69
C VAL A 25 -4.09 -11.00 2.50
N ASP A 26 -4.25 -10.19 3.55
CA ASP A 26 -4.95 -8.90 3.44
C ASP A 26 -4.25 -7.95 2.47
N ALA A 27 -2.92 -7.80 2.59
CA ALA A 27 -2.13 -6.94 1.71
C ALA A 27 -2.22 -7.37 0.24
N LEU A 28 -2.15 -8.68 -0.03
CA LEU A 28 -2.22 -9.25 -1.38
C LEU A 28 -3.56 -8.97 -2.08
N LEU A 29 -4.63 -8.75 -1.32
CA LEU A 29 -5.94 -8.42 -1.88
C LEU A 29 -6.18 -6.91 -1.93
N THR A 30 -5.80 -6.19 -0.88
CA THR A 30 -6.16 -4.77 -0.73
C THR A 30 -5.24 -3.83 -1.49
N GLN A 31 -3.93 -4.10 -1.54
CA GLN A 31 -2.97 -3.22 -2.23
C GLN A 31 -3.20 -3.18 -3.75
N PRO A 32 -3.45 -4.30 -4.46
CA PRO A 32 -3.81 -4.26 -5.86
C PRO A 32 -5.07 -3.44 -6.14
N VAL A 33 -6.07 -3.50 -5.26
CA VAL A 33 -7.32 -2.74 -5.40
C VAL A 33 -7.08 -1.24 -5.22
N ILE A 34 -6.27 -0.84 -4.23
CA ILE A 34 -5.89 0.57 -4.01
C ILE A 34 -5.11 1.10 -5.22
N LEU A 35 -4.14 0.35 -5.73
CA LEU A 35 -3.34 0.75 -6.89
C LEU A 35 -4.18 0.81 -8.18
N THR A 36 -5.11 -0.14 -8.36
CA THR A 36 -6.07 -0.10 -9.47
C THR A 36 -6.92 1.17 -9.41
N THR A 37 -7.38 1.56 -8.22
CA THR A 37 -8.14 2.81 -8.03
C THR A 37 -7.34 4.03 -8.44
N LEU A 38 -6.06 4.11 -8.06
CA LEU A 38 -5.15 5.19 -8.51
C LEU A 38 -4.98 5.20 -10.03
N CYS A 39 -4.79 4.02 -10.65
CA CYS A 39 -4.71 3.90 -12.10
C CYS A 39 -5.98 4.39 -12.80
N LEU A 40 -7.17 4.13 -12.24
CA LEU A 40 -8.45 4.58 -12.79
C LEU A 40 -8.59 6.09 -12.73
N ILE A 41 -8.25 6.72 -11.60
CA ILE A 41 -8.28 8.18 -11.42
C ILE A 41 -7.40 8.87 -12.46
N ASN A 42 -6.20 8.35 -12.71
CA ASN A 42 -5.26 8.92 -13.67
C ASN A 42 -5.43 8.40 -15.10
N LYS A 43 -6.50 7.64 -15.39
CA LYS A 43 -6.77 7.03 -16.71
C LYS A 43 -5.54 6.32 -17.30
N ALA A 44 -4.81 5.60 -16.46
CA ALA A 44 -3.54 4.98 -16.84
C ALA A 44 -3.74 3.80 -17.80
N ASP A 45 -2.79 3.59 -18.71
CA ASP A 45 -2.82 2.47 -19.65
C ASP A 45 -2.80 1.12 -18.92
N ASN A 46 -3.42 0.11 -19.53
CA ASN A 46 -3.43 -1.27 -19.03
C ASN A 46 -2.02 -1.84 -18.79
N SER A 47 -1.03 -1.42 -19.59
CA SER A 47 0.38 -1.82 -19.40
C SER A 47 0.95 -1.32 -18.06
N ILE A 48 0.65 -0.07 -17.71
CA ILE A 48 1.09 0.53 -16.44
C ILE A 48 0.36 -0.13 -15.28
N LEU A 49 -0.95 -0.37 -15.41
CA LEU A 49 -1.73 -1.06 -14.38
C LEU A 49 -1.16 -2.46 -14.09
N VAL A 50 -0.92 -3.26 -15.13
CA VAL A 50 -0.35 -4.62 -14.98
C VAL A 50 1.04 -4.58 -14.37
N SER A 51 1.90 -3.64 -14.80
CA SER A 51 3.22 -3.44 -14.20
C SER A 51 3.11 -3.07 -12.73
N LEU A 52 2.28 -2.10 -12.38
CA LEU A 52 2.16 -1.57 -11.03
C LEU A 52 1.62 -2.64 -10.07
N VAL A 53 0.52 -3.29 -10.43
CA VAL A 53 -0.08 -4.38 -9.64
C VAL A 53 0.83 -5.60 -9.59
N GLY A 54 1.51 -5.93 -10.69
CA GLY A 54 2.47 -7.05 -10.72
C GLY A 54 3.65 -6.83 -9.77
N ASN A 55 4.23 -5.62 -9.76
CA ASN A 55 5.32 -5.27 -8.83
C ASN A 55 4.84 -5.29 -7.37
N ASP A 56 3.62 -4.83 -7.11
CA ASP A 56 3.03 -4.85 -5.77
C ASP A 56 2.79 -6.28 -5.24
N ILE A 57 2.26 -7.17 -6.08
CA ILE A 57 2.11 -8.59 -5.73
C ILE A 57 3.48 -9.22 -5.43
N LEU A 58 4.49 -8.95 -6.26
CA LEU A 58 5.85 -9.45 -6.05
C LEU A 58 6.48 -8.90 -4.76
N MET A 59 6.21 -7.63 -4.43
CA MET A 59 6.62 -7.02 -3.17
C MET A 59 6.03 -7.79 -1.97
N VAL A 60 4.71 -7.98 -1.93
CA VAL A 60 4.03 -8.69 -0.83
C VAL A 60 4.51 -10.12 -0.71
N LEU A 61 4.67 -10.83 -1.83
CA LEU A 61 5.15 -12.21 -1.84
C LEU A 61 6.59 -12.32 -1.36
N ALA A 62 7.47 -11.39 -1.74
CA ALA A 62 8.84 -11.35 -1.26
C ALA A 62 8.89 -11.12 0.26
N ALA A 63 8.10 -10.18 0.78
CA ALA A 63 7.99 -9.96 2.23
C ALA A 63 7.44 -11.19 2.97
N PHE A 64 6.42 -11.84 2.41
CA PHE A 64 5.84 -13.06 2.95
C PHE A 64 6.87 -14.19 3.03
N ILE A 65 7.59 -14.47 1.94
CA ILE A 65 8.66 -15.47 1.92
C ILE A 65 9.75 -15.09 2.92
N GLY A 66 10.09 -13.80 3.04
CA GLY A 66 11.01 -13.30 4.05
C GLY A 66 10.59 -13.66 5.48
N SER A 67 9.30 -13.51 5.80
CA SER A 67 8.78 -13.80 7.15
C SER A 67 8.95 -15.27 7.54
N LEU A 68 8.81 -16.17 6.56
CA LEU A 68 8.92 -17.62 6.71
C LEU A 68 10.38 -18.10 6.78
N ASN A 69 11.38 -17.27 6.44
CA ASN A 69 12.79 -17.69 6.43
C ASN A 69 13.54 -17.32 7.72
N VAL A 70 14.60 -18.06 8.03
CA VAL A 70 15.49 -17.76 9.17
C VAL A 70 16.58 -16.77 8.72
N ALA A 71 17.18 -16.04 9.66
CA ALA A 71 18.33 -15.19 9.33
C ALA A 71 19.50 -16.02 8.77
N PRO A 72 20.25 -15.56 7.76
CA PRO A 72 20.19 -14.22 7.14
C PRO A 72 19.23 -14.10 5.94
N LEU A 73 18.70 -15.21 5.42
CA LEU A 73 17.88 -15.24 4.19
C LEU A 73 16.65 -14.32 4.27
N LYS A 74 16.07 -14.15 5.47
CA LYS A 74 14.93 -13.23 5.67
C LYS A 74 15.23 -11.79 5.23
N TYR A 75 16.46 -11.31 5.46
CA TYR A 75 16.85 -9.95 5.08
C TYR A 75 17.08 -9.81 3.57
N MET A 76 17.55 -10.87 2.90
CA MET A 76 17.64 -10.87 1.43
C MET A 76 16.26 -10.72 0.78
N TRP A 77 15.27 -11.43 1.30
CA TRP A 77 13.88 -11.32 0.83
C TRP A 77 13.24 -9.97 1.17
N TRP A 78 13.57 -9.40 2.33
CA TRP A 78 13.18 -8.03 2.65
C TRP A 78 13.78 -7.01 1.66
N PHE A 79 15.06 -7.13 1.32
CA PHE A 79 15.69 -6.29 0.30
C PHE A 79 15.04 -6.46 -1.07
N ALA A 80 14.69 -7.70 -1.46
CA ALA A 80 13.96 -7.95 -2.69
C ALA A 80 12.58 -7.26 -2.69
N SER A 81 11.83 -7.37 -1.59
CA SER A 81 10.57 -6.63 -1.40
C SER A 81 10.78 -5.11 -1.50
N PHE A 82 11.85 -4.59 -0.90
CA PHE A 82 12.16 -3.16 -0.92
C PHE A 82 12.48 -2.66 -2.34
N ILE A 83 13.13 -3.46 -3.18
CA ILE A 83 13.35 -3.11 -4.60
C ILE A 83 12.01 -2.96 -5.33
N PHE A 84 11.09 -3.91 -5.15
CA PHE A 84 9.76 -3.81 -5.76
C PHE A 84 8.97 -2.61 -5.24
N LEU A 85 9.07 -2.29 -3.94
CA LEU A 85 8.50 -1.07 -3.38
C LEU A 85 9.03 0.16 -4.10
N VAL A 86 10.35 0.27 -4.29
CA VAL A 86 10.96 1.42 -4.98
C VAL A 86 10.44 1.52 -6.42
N LEU A 87 10.30 0.39 -7.13
CA LEU A 87 9.73 0.38 -8.49
C LEU A 87 8.28 0.87 -8.53
N VAL A 88 7.45 0.50 -7.54
CA VAL A 88 6.07 1.00 -7.41
C VAL A 88 6.07 2.50 -7.12
N VAL A 89 6.90 2.95 -6.17
CA VAL A 89 7.00 4.37 -5.80
C VAL A 89 7.45 5.23 -6.98
N VAL A 90 8.47 4.81 -7.73
CA VAL A 90 8.95 5.55 -8.91
C VAL A 90 7.85 5.69 -9.96
N GLN A 91 7.12 4.61 -10.26
CA GLN A 91 6.00 4.65 -11.21
C GLN A 91 4.88 5.58 -10.73
N LEU A 92 4.54 5.56 -9.44
CA LEU A 92 3.54 6.46 -8.86
C LEU A 92 3.97 7.93 -8.90
N VAL A 93 5.23 8.22 -8.58
CA VAL A 93 5.77 9.59 -8.59
C VAL A 93 5.81 10.17 -10.00
N GLN A 94 6.21 9.38 -11.01
CA GLN A 94 6.16 9.81 -12.42
C GLN A 94 4.75 10.22 -12.86
N LYS A 95 3.73 9.64 -12.23
CA LYS A 95 2.32 9.91 -12.53
C LYS A 95 1.73 11.08 -11.75
N LEU A 96 2.50 11.71 -10.87
CA LEU A 96 2.10 12.93 -10.15
C LEU A 96 2.19 14.19 -11.01
N GLU A 97 3.03 14.18 -12.06
CA GLU A 97 3.19 15.32 -12.96
C GLU A 97 1.88 15.60 -13.72
N GLY A 98 1.32 16.79 -13.54
CA GLY A 98 0.06 17.19 -14.18
C GLY A 98 -1.21 16.58 -13.58
N ALA A 99 -1.10 15.79 -12.50
CA ALA A 99 -2.26 15.19 -11.84
C ALA A 99 -3.03 16.20 -10.97
N ASN A 100 -4.33 15.92 -10.76
CA ASN A 100 -5.17 16.69 -9.83
C ASN A 100 -4.70 16.50 -8.37
N ASP A 101 -5.13 17.40 -7.49
CA ASP A 101 -4.67 17.38 -6.09
C ASP A 101 -5.20 16.18 -5.31
N VAL A 102 -6.38 15.66 -5.68
CA VAL A 102 -6.96 14.45 -5.10
C VAL A 102 -6.05 13.24 -5.35
N TYR A 103 -5.61 13.04 -6.59
CA TYR A 103 -4.68 11.97 -6.95
C TYR A 103 -3.33 12.10 -6.23
N LYS A 104 -2.80 13.32 -6.11
CA LYS A 104 -1.55 13.57 -5.38
C LYS A 104 -1.66 13.11 -3.92
N ILE A 105 -2.72 13.52 -3.22
CA ILE A 105 -2.94 13.17 -1.81
C ILE A 105 -3.10 11.66 -1.64
N LEU A 106 -3.93 11.02 -2.47
CA LEU A 106 -4.12 9.58 -2.44
C LEU A 106 -2.81 8.82 -2.72
N THR A 107 -2.01 9.29 -3.66
CA THR A 107 -0.69 8.73 -3.99
C THR A 107 0.28 8.87 -2.82
N TYR A 108 0.33 10.04 -2.17
CA TYR A 108 1.18 10.25 -1.00
C TYR A 108 0.79 9.36 0.18
N ILE A 109 -0.51 9.16 0.43
CA ILE A 109 -1.00 8.24 1.46
C ILE A 109 -0.50 6.82 1.16
N THR A 110 -0.66 6.35 -0.08
CA THR A 110 -0.21 5.01 -0.49
C THR A 110 1.30 4.85 -0.32
N ILE A 111 2.11 5.78 -0.83
CA ILE A 111 3.57 5.73 -0.73
C ILE A 111 4.02 5.75 0.74
N ALA A 112 3.49 6.68 1.54
CA ALA A 112 3.86 6.81 2.94
C ALA A 112 3.53 5.52 3.72
N SER A 113 2.35 4.95 3.49
CA SER A 113 1.92 3.71 4.12
C SER A 113 2.83 2.54 3.75
N SER A 114 3.12 2.35 2.46
CA SER A 114 4.00 1.27 1.98
C SER A 114 5.43 1.36 2.53
N CYS A 115 5.96 2.57 2.70
CA CYS A 115 7.23 2.79 3.39
C CYS A 115 7.16 2.40 4.87
N ILE A 116 6.09 2.79 5.58
CA ILE A 116 5.89 2.45 6.99
C ILE A 116 5.81 0.92 7.16
N TYR A 117 5.07 0.19 6.31
CA TYR A 117 5.03 -1.27 6.36
C TYR A 117 6.43 -1.89 6.25
N SER A 118 7.26 -1.42 5.31
CA SER A 118 8.61 -1.96 5.11
C SER A 118 9.54 -1.68 6.29
N ILE A 119 9.41 -0.51 6.91
CA ILE A 119 10.17 -0.12 8.11
C ILE A 119 9.71 -0.93 9.32
N VAL A 120 8.40 -1.04 9.55
CA VAL A 120 7.85 -1.79 10.68
C VAL A 120 8.17 -3.28 10.56
N TRP A 121 8.16 -3.86 9.36
CA TRP A 121 8.62 -5.24 9.14
C TRP A 121 10.08 -5.43 9.58
N LEU A 122 10.96 -4.50 9.19
CA LEU A 122 12.38 -4.56 9.51
C LEU A 122 12.64 -4.40 11.01
N LEU A 123 11.92 -3.50 11.67
CA LEU A 123 12.11 -3.19 13.09
C LEU A 123 11.29 -4.10 14.02
N GLY A 124 10.24 -4.73 13.51
CA GLY A 124 9.34 -5.59 14.24
C GLY A 124 9.91 -6.97 14.53
N SER A 125 9.05 -7.83 15.05
CA SER A 125 9.36 -9.21 15.43
C SER A 125 9.81 -10.08 14.25
N GLU A 126 9.46 -9.69 13.02
CA GLU A 126 9.83 -10.39 11.77
C GLU A 126 11.31 -10.10 11.38
N GLY A 127 11.75 -8.87 11.57
CA GLY A 127 13.11 -8.40 11.30
C GLY A 127 14.04 -8.44 12.52
N THR A 128 14.41 -7.28 13.03
CA THR A 128 15.43 -7.12 14.09
C THR A 128 14.89 -7.25 15.51
N ALA A 129 13.56 -7.32 15.69
CA ALA A 129 12.89 -7.32 16.99
C ALA A 129 13.23 -6.10 17.87
N ALA A 130 13.50 -4.95 17.25
CA ALA A 130 13.73 -3.68 17.94
C ALA A 130 12.43 -3.11 18.55
N LEU A 131 11.28 -3.37 17.92
CA LEU A 131 9.96 -3.01 18.42
C LEU A 131 9.35 -4.15 19.22
N GLY A 132 8.65 -3.80 20.31
CA GLY A 132 7.82 -4.76 21.02
C GLY A 132 6.59 -5.16 20.19
N LEU A 133 6.07 -6.37 20.39
CA LEU A 133 4.92 -6.90 19.63
C LEU A 133 3.71 -5.95 19.66
N THR A 134 3.39 -5.37 20.82
CA THR A 134 2.27 -4.40 20.95
C THR A 134 2.50 -3.13 20.13
N GLN A 135 3.75 -2.64 20.05
CA GLN A 135 4.09 -1.46 19.26
C GLN A 135 3.98 -1.76 17.77
N GLU A 136 4.52 -2.90 17.34
CA GLU A 136 4.41 -3.36 15.95
C GLU A 136 2.94 -3.47 15.52
N VAL A 137 2.11 -4.16 16.31
CA VAL A 137 0.68 -4.31 16.04
C VAL A 137 -0.03 -2.95 16.03
N GLY A 138 0.26 -2.06 16.97
CA GLY A 138 -0.33 -0.72 17.03
C GLY A 138 0.00 0.14 15.81
N LEU A 139 1.27 0.14 15.39
CA LEU A 139 1.73 0.90 14.21
C LEU A 139 1.12 0.37 12.92
N ILE A 140 1.07 -0.95 12.74
CA ILE A 140 0.43 -1.57 11.59
C ILE A 140 -1.07 -1.26 11.57
N THR A 141 -1.75 -1.38 12.71
CA THR A 141 -3.19 -1.06 12.80
C THR A 141 -3.48 0.38 12.42
N LEU A 142 -2.67 1.34 12.91
CA LEU A 142 -2.83 2.74 12.55
C LEU A 142 -2.57 2.97 11.05
N THR A 143 -1.56 2.30 10.50
CA THR A 143 -1.23 2.37 9.06
C THR A 143 -2.36 1.80 8.21
N ASP A 144 -2.98 0.69 8.63
CA ASP A 144 -4.15 0.10 7.96
C ASP A 144 -5.35 1.06 7.97
N LEU A 145 -5.62 1.72 9.11
CA LEU A 145 -6.71 2.70 9.19
C LEU A 145 -6.48 3.87 8.23
N VAL A 146 -5.26 4.41 8.15
CA VAL A 146 -4.95 5.53 7.25
C VAL A 146 -4.96 5.09 5.79
N SER A 147 -4.28 4.00 5.47
CA SER A 147 -4.09 3.53 4.09
C SER A 147 -5.35 2.97 3.45
N LYS A 148 -6.29 2.42 4.23
CA LYS A 148 -7.53 1.82 3.72
C LYS A 148 -8.73 2.73 3.98
N LEU A 149 -9.02 3.04 5.25
CA LEU A 149 -10.20 3.87 5.58
C LEU A 149 -9.96 5.34 5.23
N GLY A 150 -8.80 5.89 5.57
CA GLY A 150 -8.44 7.26 5.23
C GLY A 150 -8.43 7.49 3.72
N PHE A 151 -7.76 6.59 2.98
CA PHE A 151 -7.77 6.58 1.52
C PHE A 151 -9.21 6.50 0.95
N GLY A 152 -9.98 5.51 1.38
CA GLY A 152 -11.33 5.26 0.83
C GLY A 152 -12.32 6.40 1.10
N LEU A 153 -12.33 6.94 2.33
CA LEU A 153 -13.19 8.07 2.68
C LEU A 153 -12.77 9.34 1.93
N TYR A 154 -11.46 9.61 1.83
CA TYR A 154 -10.97 10.77 1.10
C TYR A 154 -11.31 10.70 -0.38
N PHE A 155 -11.15 9.51 -1.00
CA PHE A 155 -11.57 9.27 -2.38
C PHE A 155 -13.07 9.48 -2.57
N LEU A 156 -13.90 8.90 -1.69
CA LEU A 156 -15.36 8.99 -1.80
C LEU A 156 -15.88 10.42 -1.67
N PHE A 157 -15.33 11.21 -0.74
CA PHE A 157 -15.75 12.60 -0.54
C PHE A 157 -15.27 13.56 -1.65
N ASN A 158 -14.27 13.17 -2.43
CA ASN A 158 -13.73 13.96 -3.54
C ASN A 158 -13.91 13.24 -4.88
N TYR A 159 -14.95 12.40 -5.00
CA TYR A 159 -15.14 11.53 -6.15
C TYR A 159 -15.26 12.32 -7.48
N ASP A 160 -16.09 13.37 -7.51
CA ASP A 160 -16.34 14.16 -8.71
C ASP A 160 -15.04 14.86 -9.20
N ALA A 161 -14.31 15.45 -8.26
CA ALA A 161 -13.00 16.05 -8.51
C ALA A 161 -11.93 15.01 -8.93
N ALA A 162 -12.01 13.79 -8.40
CA ALA A 162 -11.12 12.69 -8.76
C ALA A 162 -11.37 12.20 -10.19
N MET A 163 -12.64 12.07 -10.58
CA MET A 163 -13.05 11.55 -11.89
C MET A 163 -13.06 12.63 -12.99
N GLY A 164 -12.99 13.91 -12.59
CA GLY A 164 -12.94 15.05 -13.51
C GLY A 164 -14.32 15.45 -14.05
N GLU A 165 -15.39 15.26 -13.26
CA GLU A 165 -16.75 15.62 -13.67
C GLU A 165 -17.08 17.12 -13.44
N ASP A 166 -16.35 17.80 -12.55
CA ASP A 166 -16.61 19.22 -12.18
C ASP A 166 -16.51 20.23 -13.35
N ASP A 167 -15.73 19.95 -14.40
CA ASP A 167 -15.58 20.88 -15.54
C ASP A 167 -16.80 20.89 -16.47
N THR A 168 -17.63 19.85 -16.45
CA THR A 168 -18.74 19.70 -17.41
C THR A 168 -19.92 20.59 -17.06
N ASP A 169 -20.20 20.76 -15.76
CA ASP A 169 -21.35 21.55 -15.29
C ASP A 169 -21.08 23.06 -15.32
N ALA A 170 -19.83 23.49 -15.07
CA ALA A 170 -19.43 24.89 -15.16
C ALA A 170 -19.44 25.40 -16.62
N GLN A 171 -19.00 24.58 -17.58
CA GLN A 171 -19.04 24.93 -19.01
C GLN A 171 -20.47 24.96 -19.57
N ASN A 172 -21.34 24.03 -19.15
CA ASN A 172 -22.75 24.02 -19.57
C ASN A 172 -23.53 25.24 -19.06
N GLN A 173 -23.26 25.72 -17.84
CA GLN A 173 -23.87 26.94 -17.31
C GLN A 173 -23.41 28.21 -18.03
N GLN A 174 -22.12 28.31 -18.38
CA GLN A 174 -21.61 29.41 -19.20
C GLN A 174 -22.23 29.39 -20.59
N SER A 175 -22.33 28.22 -21.22
CA SER A 175 -22.93 28.04 -22.55
C SER A 175 -24.40 28.47 -22.60
N GLN A 176 -25.16 28.24 -21.53
CA GLN A 176 -26.57 28.65 -21.42
C GLN A 176 -26.75 30.14 -21.08
N GLN A 177 -25.73 30.83 -20.58
CA GLN A 177 -25.77 32.29 -20.37
C GLN A 177 -25.59 33.11 -21.65
N TYR A 178 -25.16 32.49 -22.75
CA TYR A 178 -24.94 33.13 -24.05
C TYR A 178 -26.04 32.84 -25.09
N VAL A 179 -27.20 32.30 -24.67
CA VAL A 179 -28.37 32.04 -25.54
C VAL A 179 -29.52 32.97 -25.21
#